data_AF-A0A3N5LU17-F1
#
_entry.id   AF-A0A3N5LU17-F1
#
_cell.length_a   1.000
_cell.length_b   1.000
_cell.length_c   1.000
_cell.angle_alpha   90.00
_cell.angle_beta   90.00
_cell.angle_gamma   90.00
#
_symmetry.space_group_name_H-M   'P 1'
#
loop_
_entity.id
_entity.type
_entity.pdbx_description
1 polymer ?
#
loop_
_entity_poly.entity_id
_entity_poly.type
_entity_poly.pdbx_seq_one_letter_code
_entity_poly.pdbx_strand_id
1 'polypeptide(L)'
;MTNCQEVPLIEFIKGELDAPGTEELLRHVESCPDCRERVQVMAAIAASYPAETLEKKRRQFNQKLWLIAAGILVALIAPLLYLEMRPTSIDQLATSEKYAAAFPLVTRGGVEVSALEQVRREAHEAYRRGDFRRSAALLKLLPPDADTHFYLGVSQYLTGEPDQALLNLQKAAQLDARWIAPSKWYRASAYLKIGQREQARALLRELAKGENEYRRKAEDLLEKLE
;
A
#
# COMPACT_ATOMS: atom_id res chain seq x y z
N MET A 1 10.73 -22.25 -71.28
CA MET A 1 11.61 -23.43 -71.16
C MET A 1 12.67 -23.07 -70.14
N THR A 2 12.53 -23.59 -68.93
CA THR A 2 13.46 -23.35 -67.81
C THR A 2 14.82 -23.95 -68.15
N ASN A 3 15.89 -23.18 -67.96
CA ASN A 3 17.26 -23.63 -68.20
C ASN A 3 17.66 -24.61 -67.09
N CYS A 4 18.33 -25.72 -67.43
CA CYS A 4 18.70 -26.78 -66.48
C CYS A 4 19.62 -26.29 -65.33
N GLN A 5 20.25 -25.13 -65.51
CA GLN A 5 21.09 -24.48 -64.49
C GLN A 5 20.29 -23.72 -63.41
N GLU A 6 19.04 -23.35 -63.69
CA GLU A 6 18.21 -22.51 -62.80
C GLU A 6 17.18 -23.34 -61.99
N VAL A 7 17.23 -24.67 -62.07
CA VAL A 7 16.28 -25.54 -61.38
C VAL A 7 16.64 -25.60 -59.87
N PRO A 8 15.71 -25.22 -58.96
CA PRO A 8 15.97 -25.13 -57.51
C PRO A 8 15.92 -26.51 -56.83
N LEU A 9 16.85 -27.38 -57.21
CA LEU A 9 16.92 -28.77 -56.72
C LEU A 9 17.30 -28.85 -55.22
N ILE A 10 18.06 -27.88 -54.71
CA ILE A 10 18.53 -27.87 -53.32
C ILE A 10 17.37 -27.51 -52.39
N GLU A 11 16.61 -26.49 -52.74
CA GLU A 11 15.43 -26.03 -52.03
C GLU A 11 14.34 -27.12 -52.03
N PHE A 12 14.21 -27.88 -53.13
CA PHE A 12 13.30 -29.03 -53.22
C PHE A 12 13.68 -30.12 -52.20
N ILE A 13 14.97 -30.49 -52.11
CA ILE A 13 15.43 -31.53 -51.19
C ILE A 13 15.34 -31.10 -49.71
N LYS A 14 15.49 -29.80 -49.44
CA LYS A 14 15.29 -29.24 -48.09
C LYS A 14 13.82 -29.07 -47.70
N GLY A 15 12.88 -29.27 -48.63
CA GLY A 15 11.46 -29.03 -48.41
C GLY A 15 11.11 -27.54 -48.23
N GLU A 16 11.92 -26.65 -48.79
CA GLU A 16 11.77 -25.19 -48.68
C GLU A 16 11.01 -24.59 -49.88
N LEU A 17 10.64 -25.41 -50.87
CA LEU A 17 9.79 -25.00 -51.99
C LEU A 17 8.31 -24.97 -51.62
N ASP A 18 7.60 -23.98 -52.15
CA ASP A 18 6.15 -23.91 -52.08
C ASP A 18 5.48 -24.92 -53.04
N ALA A 19 4.18 -25.16 -52.85
CA ALA A 19 3.45 -26.15 -53.64
C ALA A 19 3.48 -25.86 -55.17
N PRO A 20 3.31 -24.61 -55.64
CA PRO A 20 3.38 -24.30 -57.06
C PRO A 20 4.76 -24.55 -57.66
N GLY A 21 5.84 -24.09 -56.99
CA GLY A 21 7.19 -24.30 -57.49
C GLY A 21 7.61 -25.77 -57.47
N THR A 22 7.10 -26.54 -56.50
CA THR A 22 7.34 -27.99 -56.44
C THR A 22 6.75 -28.70 -57.66
N GLU A 23 5.53 -28.34 -58.04
CA GLU A 23 4.86 -28.94 -59.19
C GLU A 23 5.56 -28.59 -60.51
N GLU A 24 6.01 -27.34 -60.66
CA GLU A 24 6.77 -26.90 -61.84
C GLU A 24 8.12 -27.65 -61.97
N LEU A 25 8.83 -27.82 -60.85
CA LEU A 25 10.08 -28.57 -60.80
C LEU A 25 9.85 -30.04 -61.18
N LEU A 26 8.81 -30.69 -60.65
CA LEU A 26 8.51 -32.08 -60.97
C LEU A 26 8.18 -32.27 -62.45
N ARG A 27 7.38 -31.39 -63.06
CA ARG A 27 7.13 -31.42 -64.52
C ARG A 27 8.41 -31.26 -65.33
N HIS A 28 9.35 -30.44 -64.87
CA HIS A 28 10.64 -30.28 -65.53
C HIS A 28 11.52 -31.53 -65.40
N VAL A 29 11.61 -32.12 -64.21
CA VAL A 29 12.38 -33.34 -63.94
C VAL A 29 11.83 -34.56 -64.71
N GLU A 30 10.51 -34.63 -64.89
CA GLU A 30 9.90 -35.67 -65.71
C GLU A 30 10.28 -35.55 -67.20
N SER A 31 10.39 -34.31 -67.70
CA SER A 31 10.70 -34.03 -69.11
C SER A 31 12.19 -33.92 -69.44
N CYS A 32 13.07 -33.81 -68.44
CA CYS A 32 14.53 -33.65 -68.62
C CYS A 32 15.34 -34.81 -67.98
N PRO A 33 16.01 -35.66 -68.78
CA PRO A 33 16.85 -36.76 -68.28
C PRO A 33 17.97 -36.31 -67.35
N ASP A 34 18.67 -35.22 -67.68
CA ASP A 34 19.81 -34.71 -66.89
C ASP A 34 19.37 -34.25 -65.49
N CYS A 35 18.23 -33.57 -65.39
CA CYS A 35 17.69 -33.14 -64.10
C CYS A 35 17.19 -34.33 -63.27
N ARG A 36 16.68 -35.38 -63.92
CA ARG A 36 16.29 -36.63 -63.26
C ARG A 36 17.46 -37.32 -62.60
N GLU A 37 18.59 -37.45 -63.29
CA GLU A 37 19.80 -38.04 -62.72
C GLU A 37 20.34 -37.19 -61.55
N ARG A 38 20.35 -35.86 -61.70
CA ARG A 38 20.80 -34.95 -60.63
C ARG A 38 19.96 -35.08 -59.36
N VAL A 39 18.64 -35.18 -59.47
CA VAL A 39 17.74 -35.41 -58.32
C VAL A 39 18.03 -36.75 -57.66
N GLN A 40 18.22 -37.81 -58.44
CA GLN A 40 18.52 -39.14 -57.89
C GLN A 40 19.83 -39.17 -57.12
N VAL A 41 20.89 -38.54 -57.64
CA VAL A 41 22.18 -38.43 -56.95
C VAL A 41 22.05 -37.62 -55.67
N MET A 42 21.40 -36.46 -55.72
CA MET A 42 21.24 -35.62 -54.53
C MET A 42 20.35 -36.28 -53.46
N ALA A 43 19.31 -37.03 -53.85
CA ALA A 43 18.48 -37.80 -52.93
C ALA A 43 19.27 -38.96 -52.28
N ALA A 44 20.12 -39.65 -53.04
CA ALA A 44 21.00 -40.69 -52.51
C ALA A 44 22.03 -40.11 -51.53
N ILE A 45 22.60 -38.94 -51.83
CA ILE A 45 23.49 -38.23 -50.91
C ILE A 45 22.72 -37.81 -49.64
N ALA A 46 21.54 -37.21 -49.76
CA ALA A 46 20.72 -36.81 -48.61
C ALA A 46 20.34 -37.99 -47.71
N ALA A 47 20.07 -39.16 -48.28
CA ALA A 47 19.80 -40.40 -47.53
C ALA A 47 21.05 -40.98 -46.85
N SER A 48 22.25 -40.67 -47.34
CA SER A 48 23.53 -41.17 -46.79
C SER A 48 24.06 -40.38 -45.60
N TYR A 49 23.53 -39.18 -45.34
CA TYR A 49 23.82 -38.42 -44.13
C TYR A 49 22.75 -38.70 -43.06
N PRO A 50 23.12 -39.08 -41.82
CA PRO A 50 22.15 -39.21 -40.76
C PRO A 50 21.52 -37.84 -40.51
N ALA A 51 20.19 -37.75 -40.59
CA ALA A 51 19.46 -36.53 -40.29
C ALA A 51 19.86 -36.06 -38.89
N GLU A 52 20.58 -34.95 -38.79
CA GLU A 52 20.74 -34.26 -37.52
C GLU A 52 19.34 -33.86 -37.07
N THR A 53 18.82 -34.59 -36.09
CA THR A 53 17.59 -34.24 -35.41
C THR A 53 17.82 -32.90 -34.75
N LEU A 54 17.50 -31.81 -35.46
CA LEU A 54 17.28 -30.51 -34.89
C LEU A 54 16.01 -30.61 -34.03
N GLU A 55 16.16 -31.26 -32.86
CA GLU A 55 15.23 -31.07 -31.77
C GLU A 55 15.22 -29.58 -31.46
N LYS A 56 14.20 -28.88 -31.97
CA LYS A 56 13.80 -27.59 -31.43
C LYS A 56 13.46 -27.86 -29.97
N LYS A 57 14.44 -27.68 -29.10
CA LYS A 57 14.25 -27.60 -27.65
C LYS A 57 13.32 -26.41 -27.45
N ARG A 58 12.02 -26.68 -27.43
CA ARG A 58 10.98 -25.75 -27.02
C ARG A 58 11.40 -25.38 -25.60
N ARG A 59 12.03 -24.22 -25.44
CA ARG A 59 12.34 -23.65 -24.13
C ARG A 59 10.98 -23.53 -23.47
N GLN A 60 10.60 -24.54 -22.68
CA GLN A 60 9.47 -24.47 -21.79
C GLN A 60 9.86 -23.39 -20.80
N PHE A 61 9.56 -22.15 -21.16
CA PHE A 61 9.66 -21.01 -20.28
C PHE A 61 8.83 -21.41 -19.08
N ASN A 62 9.52 -21.64 -17.96
CA ASN A 62 8.96 -22.39 -16.85
C ASN A 62 7.99 -21.45 -16.14
N GLN A 63 6.77 -21.31 -16.68
CA GLN A 63 5.74 -20.36 -16.24
C GLN A 63 5.50 -20.51 -14.74
N LYS A 64 5.68 -21.72 -14.21
CA LYS A 64 5.65 -22.03 -12.77
C LYS A 64 6.70 -21.25 -11.97
N LEU A 65 7.95 -21.14 -12.43
CA LEU A 65 8.97 -20.32 -11.77
C LEU A 65 8.65 -18.83 -11.84
N TRP A 66 8.06 -18.37 -12.95
CA TRP A 66 7.69 -16.97 -13.11
C TRP A 66 6.51 -16.58 -12.21
N LEU A 67 5.54 -17.49 -12.03
CA LEU A 67 4.43 -17.31 -11.09
C LEU A 67 4.89 -17.33 -9.61
N ILE A 68 5.88 -18.15 -9.25
CA ILE A 68 6.45 -18.16 -7.89
C ILE A 68 7.17 -16.84 -7.60
N ALA A 69 7.97 -16.34 -8.55
CA ALA A 69 8.68 -15.06 -8.40
C ALA A 69 7.71 -13.86 -8.25
N ALA A 70 6.62 -13.84 -9.03
CA ALA A 70 5.59 -12.82 -8.91
C ALA A 70 4.85 -12.87 -7.56
N GLY A 71 4.59 -14.07 -7.02
CA GLY A 71 3.95 -14.25 -5.71
C GLY A 71 4.78 -13.71 -4.55
N ILE A 72 6.11 -13.93 -4.58
CA ILE A 72 7.03 -13.39 -3.55
C ILE A 72 7.06 -11.87 -3.59
N LEU A 73 7.08 -11.27 -4.79
CA LEU A 73 7.08 -9.83 -4.96
C LEU A 73 5.79 -9.20 -4.39
N VAL A 74 4.62 -9.78 -4.71
CA VAL A 74 3.33 -9.32 -4.15
C VAL A 74 3.29 -9.52 -2.63
N ALA A 75 3.79 -10.63 -2.10
CA ALA A 75 3.83 -10.88 -0.66
C ALA A 75 4.75 -9.93 0.12
N LEU A 76 5.78 -9.37 -0.52
CA LEU A 76 6.66 -8.36 0.07
C LEU A 76 6.12 -6.93 -0.07
N ILE A 77 5.50 -6.62 -1.21
CA ILE A 77 4.99 -5.27 -1.50
C ILE A 77 3.61 -5.03 -0.88
N ALA A 78 2.73 -6.04 -0.82
CA ALA A 78 1.39 -5.89 -0.26
C ALA A 78 1.36 -5.46 1.22
N PRO A 79 2.22 -5.96 2.12
CA PRO A 79 2.32 -5.47 3.49
C PRO A 79 2.82 -4.03 3.58
N LEU A 80 3.75 -3.64 2.70
CA LEU A 80 4.27 -2.27 2.60
C LEU A 80 3.19 -1.30 2.10
N LEU A 81 2.48 -1.67 1.04
CA LEU A 81 1.32 -0.93 0.54
C LEU A 81 0.19 -0.89 1.56
N TYR A 82 -0.03 -1.96 2.33
CA TYR A 82 -1.03 -2.01 3.40
C TYR A 82 -0.66 -1.08 4.57
N LEU A 83 0.63 -0.91 4.86
CA LEU A 83 1.10 0.03 5.88
C LEU A 83 0.97 1.49 5.41
N GLU A 84 1.20 1.79 4.13
CA GLU A 84 0.97 3.12 3.54
C GLU A 84 -0.52 3.44 3.34
N MET A 85 -1.35 2.43 3.01
CA MET A 85 -2.80 2.55 2.87
C MET A 85 -3.54 2.49 4.21
N ARG A 86 -2.86 2.44 5.36
CA ARG A 86 -3.56 2.67 6.63
C ARG A 86 -4.19 4.07 6.51
N PRO A 87 -5.53 4.18 6.49
CA PRO A 87 -6.16 5.50 6.49
C PRO A 87 -5.54 6.24 7.67
N THR A 88 -5.13 7.49 7.46
CA THR A 88 -4.63 8.39 8.50
C THR A 88 -5.62 8.30 9.65
N SER A 89 -5.29 7.43 10.60
CA SER A 89 -6.24 7.03 11.60
C SER A 89 -6.42 8.26 12.47
N ILE A 90 -7.61 8.47 12.99
CA ILE A 90 -7.85 9.54 13.95
C ILE A 90 -6.81 9.46 15.10
N ASP A 91 -6.29 8.25 15.35
CA ASP A 91 -5.19 7.97 16.27
C ASP A 91 -3.88 8.70 15.92
N GLN A 92 -3.50 8.84 14.64
CA GLN A 92 -2.31 9.62 14.24
C GLN A 92 -2.50 11.13 14.46
N LEU A 93 -3.72 11.65 14.29
CA LEU A 93 -4.01 13.07 14.52
C LEU A 93 -3.84 13.44 16.01
N ALA A 94 -4.32 12.56 16.91
CA ALA A 94 -4.09 12.61 18.36
C ALA A 94 -2.63 12.77 18.76
N THR A 95 -1.74 12.13 17.99
CA THR A 95 -0.30 12.10 18.26
C THR A 95 0.47 13.25 17.60
N SER A 96 -0.09 13.87 16.57
CA SER A 96 0.59 14.92 15.78
C SER A 96 0.35 16.34 16.28
N GLU A 97 -0.76 16.59 17.00
CA GLU A 97 -1.08 17.89 17.56
C GLU A 97 -0.23 18.12 18.82
N LYS A 98 0.87 18.86 18.62
CA LYS A 98 1.70 19.40 19.70
C LYS A 98 0.92 20.47 20.45
N TYR A 99 -0.04 20.07 21.28
CA TYR A 99 -0.47 20.93 22.37
C TYR A 99 0.75 21.09 23.28
N ALA A 100 1.46 22.21 23.09
CA ALA A 100 2.61 22.53 23.90
C ALA A 100 2.07 22.88 25.29
N ALA A 101 2.16 21.94 26.23
CA ALA A 101 2.04 22.26 27.64
C ALA A 101 3.03 23.40 27.90
N ALA A 102 2.50 24.60 28.19
CA ALA A 102 3.28 25.79 28.41
C ALA A 102 3.92 25.67 29.79
N PHE A 103 5.10 25.05 29.83
CA PHE A 103 5.88 25.02 31.05
C PHE A 103 6.68 26.31 31.15
N PRO A 104 6.66 27.00 32.30
CA PRO A 104 7.60 28.08 32.52
C PRO A 104 9.02 27.53 32.38
N LEU A 105 9.82 28.20 31.54
CA LEU A 105 11.25 27.92 31.43
C LEU A 105 11.87 28.20 32.81
N VAL A 106 12.29 27.15 33.51
CA VAL A 106 13.05 27.29 34.76
C VAL A 106 14.43 27.81 34.37
N THR A 107 14.62 29.12 34.47
CA THR A 107 15.94 29.75 34.34
C THR A 107 16.76 29.45 35.59
N ARG A 108 18.07 29.63 35.49
CA ARG A 108 19.16 29.18 36.40
C ARG A 108 19.13 29.80 37.83
N GLY A 109 17.95 30.15 38.34
CA GLY A 109 17.69 30.77 39.64
C GLY A 109 16.82 29.94 40.59
N GLY A 110 16.80 28.60 40.45
CA GLY A 110 16.36 27.71 41.53
C GLY A 110 14.91 27.88 41.99
N VAL A 111 13.94 27.98 41.07
CA VAL A 111 12.55 27.76 41.46
C VAL A 111 12.40 26.26 41.74
N GLU A 112 12.17 25.91 43.01
CA GLU A 112 11.80 24.55 43.39
C GLU A 112 10.52 24.20 42.64
N VAL A 113 10.63 23.29 41.69
CA VAL A 113 9.46 22.82 40.96
C VAL A 113 8.64 22.00 41.95
N SER A 114 7.36 22.36 42.13
CA SER A 114 6.44 21.52 42.90
C SER A 114 6.44 20.09 42.37
N ALA A 115 6.29 19.10 43.26
CA ALA A 115 6.22 17.70 42.86
C ALA A 115 5.12 17.47 41.80
N LEU A 116 4.01 18.20 41.88
CA LEU A 116 2.92 18.17 40.90
C LEU A 116 3.37 18.66 39.51
N GLU A 117 4.14 19.73 39.43
CA GLU A 117 4.64 20.24 38.15
C GLU A 117 5.68 19.31 37.51
N GLN A 118 6.44 18.56 38.32
CA GLN A 118 7.28 17.48 37.80
C GLN A 118 6.43 16.35 37.22
N VAL A 119 5.40 15.88 37.94
CA VAL A 119 4.46 14.86 37.44
C VAL A 119 3.78 15.32 36.15
N ARG A 120 3.39 16.60 36.07
CA ARG A 120 2.80 17.20 34.87
C ARG A 120 3.78 17.13 33.69
N ARG A 121 5.04 17.53 33.88
CA ARG A 121 6.06 17.42 32.83
C ARG A 121 6.25 15.99 32.34
N GLU A 122 6.37 15.04 33.26
CA GLU A 122 6.53 13.62 32.93
C GLU A 122 5.32 13.06 32.18
N ALA A 123 4.10 13.47 32.57
CA ALA A 123 2.86 13.08 31.91
C ALA A 123 2.84 13.55 30.45
N HIS A 124 3.09 14.83 30.20
CA HIS A 124 3.12 15.38 28.84
C HIS A 124 4.31 14.85 28.03
N GLU A 125 5.44 14.53 28.65
CA GLU A 125 6.55 13.88 27.95
C GLU A 125 6.20 12.44 27.53
N ALA A 126 5.55 11.68 28.41
CA ALA A 126 5.00 10.37 28.07
C ALA A 126 3.98 10.48 26.91
N TYR A 127 3.09 11.47 26.97
CA TYR A 127 2.14 11.76 25.88
C TYR A 127 2.85 12.03 24.55
N ARG A 128 3.86 12.92 24.54
CA ARG A 128 4.64 13.24 23.32
C ARG A 128 5.38 12.03 22.75
N ARG A 129 5.80 11.09 23.60
CA ARG A 129 6.45 9.85 23.17
C ARG A 129 5.46 8.77 22.70
N GLY A 130 4.15 9.04 22.78
CA GLY A 130 3.12 8.05 22.47
C GLY A 130 2.87 7.02 23.58
N ASP A 131 3.48 7.19 24.76
CA ASP A 131 3.22 6.34 25.93
C ASP A 131 1.95 6.83 26.65
N PHE A 132 0.81 6.59 26.01
CA PHE A 132 -0.50 7.07 26.47
C PHE A 132 -0.95 6.39 27.77
N ARG A 133 -0.52 5.14 28.02
CA ARG A 133 -0.82 4.46 29.30
C ARG A 133 -0.12 5.15 30.46
N ARG A 134 1.18 5.43 30.32
CA ARG A 134 1.93 6.17 31.35
C ARG A 134 1.43 7.60 31.50
N SER A 135 1.15 8.28 30.39
CA SER A 135 0.54 9.62 30.40
C SER A 135 -0.75 9.62 31.21
N ALA A 136 -1.71 8.73 30.89
CA ALA A 136 -2.98 8.64 31.60
C ALA A 136 -2.80 8.35 33.10
N ALA A 137 -1.86 7.47 33.47
CA ALA A 137 -1.57 7.17 34.87
C ALA A 137 -1.07 8.40 35.64
N LEU A 138 -0.16 9.18 35.04
CA LEU A 138 0.39 10.39 35.66
C LEU A 138 -0.63 11.54 35.71
N LEU A 139 -1.42 11.73 34.65
CA LEU A 139 -2.47 12.77 34.60
C LEU A 139 -3.56 12.56 35.66
N LYS A 140 -3.86 11.31 36.03
CA LYS A 140 -4.80 10.98 37.13
C LYS A 140 -4.31 11.46 38.51
N LEU A 141 -3.03 11.77 38.67
CA LEU A 141 -2.44 12.27 39.91
C LEU A 141 -2.46 13.81 39.99
N LEU A 142 -2.77 14.49 38.89
CA LEU A 142 -2.78 15.94 38.82
C LEU A 142 -4.15 16.52 39.23
N PRO A 143 -4.20 17.79 39.66
CA PRO A 143 -5.45 18.49 39.84
C PRO A 143 -6.31 18.46 38.56
N PRO A 144 -7.63 18.24 38.67
CA PRO A 144 -8.51 18.19 37.52
C PRO A 144 -8.74 19.60 36.94
N ASP A 145 -7.86 20.00 36.03
CA ASP A 145 -7.98 21.20 35.20
C ASP A 145 -8.36 20.84 33.76
N ALA A 146 -8.64 21.86 32.94
CA ALA A 146 -9.12 21.68 31.56
C ALA A 146 -8.11 20.88 30.72
N ASP A 147 -6.82 21.19 30.85
CA ASP A 147 -5.74 20.50 30.15
C ASP A 147 -5.65 19.04 30.60
N THR A 148 -5.61 18.79 31.92
CA THR A 148 -5.54 17.44 32.49
C THR A 148 -6.68 16.57 32.00
N HIS A 149 -7.91 17.10 31.99
CA HIS A 149 -9.06 16.42 31.42
C HIS A 149 -8.89 16.14 29.92
N PHE A 150 -8.39 17.10 29.14
CA PHE A 150 -8.18 16.93 27.72
C PHE A 150 -7.16 15.82 27.42
N TYR A 151 -5.93 15.94 27.93
CA TYR A 151 -4.86 14.96 27.64
C TYR A 151 -5.18 13.58 28.23
N LEU A 152 -5.88 13.52 29.37
CA LEU A 152 -6.32 12.25 29.94
C LEU A 152 -7.35 11.60 29.04
N GLY A 153 -8.33 12.38 28.56
CA GLY A 153 -9.35 11.90 27.64
C GLY A 153 -8.78 11.40 26.32
N VAL A 154 -7.82 12.13 25.73
CA VAL A 154 -7.14 11.66 24.50
C VAL A 154 -6.29 10.41 24.78
N SER A 155 -5.55 10.39 25.89
CA SER A 155 -4.76 9.20 26.26
C SER A 155 -5.64 7.97 26.41
N GLN A 156 -6.79 8.09 27.08
CA GLN A 156 -7.78 7.02 27.25
C GLN A 156 -8.38 6.56 25.93
N TYR A 157 -8.68 7.49 25.01
CA TYR A 157 -9.16 7.15 23.69
C TYR A 157 -8.14 6.28 22.90
N LEU A 158 -6.86 6.61 23.03
CA LEU A 158 -5.77 5.89 22.36
C LEU A 158 -5.43 4.56 23.04
N THR A 159 -5.68 4.42 24.34
CA THR A 159 -5.45 3.16 25.07
C THR A 159 -6.62 2.18 25.04
N GLY A 160 -7.74 2.56 24.41
CA GLY A 160 -8.92 1.69 24.28
C GLY A 160 -9.92 1.83 25.44
N GLU A 161 -9.96 2.98 26.10
CA GLU A 161 -10.91 3.33 27.17
C GLU A 161 -11.90 4.42 26.68
N PRO A 162 -12.72 4.17 25.64
CA PRO A 162 -13.52 5.20 24.97
C PRO A 162 -14.58 5.84 25.89
N ASP A 163 -15.19 5.11 26.81
CA ASP A 163 -16.21 5.67 27.72
C ASP A 163 -15.60 6.70 28.67
N GLN A 164 -14.41 6.42 29.22
CA GLN A 164 -13.70 7.37 30.08
C GLN A 164 -13.20 8.57 29.27
N ALA A 165 -12.75 8.32 28.03
CA ALA A 165 -12.35 9.37 27.12
C ALA A 165 -13.48 10.37 26.85
N LEU A 166 -14.68 9.87 26.55
CA LEU A 166 -15.86 10.71 26.29
C LEU A 166 -16.15 11.64 27.47
N LEU A 167 -16.10 11.13 28.71
CA LEU A 167 -16.34 11.90 29.91
C LEU A 167 -15.29 12.99 30.13
N ASN A 168 -14.00 12.64 30.03
CA ASN A 168 -12.91 13.58 30.26
C ASN A 168 -12.83 14.67 29.19
N LEU A 169 -13.03 14.32 27.92
CA LEU A 169 -13.09 15.28 26.81
C LEU A 169 -14.28 16.24 26.95
N GLN A 170 -15.43 15.74 27.42
CA GLN A 170 -16.58 16.61 27.70
C GLN A 170 -16.25 17.63 28.80
N LYS A 171 -15.60 17.20 29.88
CA LYS A 171 -15.19 18.10 30.96
C LYS A 171 -14.18 19.15 30.49
N ALA A 172 -13.20 18.76 29.68
CA ALA A 172 -12.23 19.69 29.11
C ALA A 172 -12.92 20.83 28.33
N ALA A 173 -13.86 20.49 27.45
CA ALA A 173 -14.63 21.46 26.68
C ALA A 173 -15.56 22.35 27.52
N GLN A 174 -16.00 21.88 28.69
CA GLN A 174 -16.80 22.67 29.63
C GLN A 174 -15.96 23.67 30.42
N LEU A 175 -14.70 23.31 30.73
CA LEU A 175 -13.81 24.13 31.54
C LEU A 175 -13.09 25.22 30.74
N ASP A 176 -12.78 24.95 29.47
CA ASP A 176 -12.06 25.91 28.63
C ASP A 176 -12.52 25.82 27.17
N ALA A 177 -12.86 26.99 26.60
CA ALA A 177 -13.33 27.12 25.23
C ALA A 177 -12.30 26.63 24.19
N ARG A 178 -11.00 26.72 24.50
CA ARG A 178 -9.91 26.23 23.64
C ARG A 178 -10.03 24.74 23.36
N TRP A 179 -10.60 23.98 24.30
CA TRP A 179 -10.77 22.54 24.17
C TRP A 179 -12.09 22.13 23.51
N ILE A 180 -12.99 23.05 23.15
CA ILE A 180 -14.30 22.70 22.57
C ILE A 180 -14.15 21.93 21.25
N ALA A 181 -13.47 22.51 20.26
CA ALA A 181 -13.34 21.87 18.95
C ALA A 181 -12.48 20.60 19.00
N PRO A 182 -11.30 20.59 19.66
CA PRO A 182 -10.52 19.38 19.86
C PRO A 182 -11.30 18.27 20.55
N SER A 183 -12.00 18.58 21.64
CA SER A 183 -12.76 17.57 22.38
C SER A 183 -13.91 17.02 21.56
N LYS A 184 -14.61 17.84 20.77
CA LYS A 184 -15.65 17.34 19.85
C LYS A 184 -15.07 16.37 18.82
N TRP A 185 -13.88 16.67 18.28
CA TRP A 185 -13.21 15.80 17.33
C TRP A 185 -12.88 14.43 17.94
N TYR A 186 -12.18 14.41 19.08
CA TYR A 186 -11.83 13.14 19.75
C TYR A 186 -13.06 12.39 20.26
N ARG A 187 -14.12 13.08 20.68
CA ARG A 187 -15.38 12.43 21.07
C ARG A 187 -16.10 11.80 19.88
N ALA A 188 -16.19 12.48 18.74
CA ALA A 188 -16.74 11.91 17.51
C ALA A 188 -15.99 10.62 17.13
N SER A 189 -14.67 10.65 17.26
CA SER A 189 -13.78 9.53 17.00
C SER A 189 -13.98 8.36 17.96
N ALA A 190 -14.12 8.66 19.25
CA ALA A 190 -14.45 7.67 20.27
C ALA A 190 -15.82 7.03 19.99
N TYR A 191 -16.83 7.82 19.61
CA TYR A 191 -18.13 7.32 19.21
C TYR A 191 -18.06 6.39 18.00
N LEU A 192 -17.25 6.69 16.99
CA LEU A 192 -17.02 5.80 15.85
C LEU A 192 -16.40 4.46 16.27
N LYS A 193 -15.41 4.49 17.19
CA LYS A 193 -14.77 3.26 17.70
C LYS A 193 -15.75 2.33 18.42
N ILE A 194 -16.73 2.88 19.14
CA ILE A 194 -17.76 2.10 19.86
C ILE A 194 -19.03 1.86 19.04
N GLY A 195 -19.01 2.16 17.74
CA GLY A 195 -20.15 1.92 16.83
C GLY A 195 -21.31 2.91 16.95
N GLN A 196 -21.18 3.96 17.76
CA GLN A 196 -22.18 5.02 17.96
C GLN A 196 -22.13 6.06 16.83
N ARG A 197 -22.49 5.62 15.62
CA ARG A 197 -22.35 6.42 14.39
C ARG A 197 -23.19 7.70 14.39
N GLU A 198 -24.39 7.69 14.96
CA GLU A 198 -25.26 8.87 14.97
C GLU A 198 -24.70 9.99 15.86
N GLN A 199 -24.20 9.64 17.04
CA GLN A 199 -23.53 10.57 17.95
C GLN A 199 -22.27 11.16 17.30
N ALA A 200 -21.49 10.33 16.61
CA ALA A 200 -20.33 10.79 15.87
C ALA A 200 -20.71 11.78 14.75
N ARG A 201 -21.70 11.42 13.92
CA ARG A 201 -22.22 12.28 12.84
C ARG A 201 -22.71 13.62 13.36
N ALA A 202 -23.42 13.65 14.49
CA ALA A 202 -23.89 14.90 15.10
C ALA A 202 -22.71 15.84 15.43
N LEU A 203 -21.69 15.33 16.12
CA LEU A 203 -20.50 16.11 16.46
C LEU A 203 -19.70 16.56 15.23
N LEU A 204 -19.55 15.68 14.23
CA LEU A 204 -18.85 16.02 12.99
C LEU A 204 -19.59 17.12 12.20
N ARG A 205 -20.93 17.09 12.15
CA ARG A 205 -21.73 18.15 11.52
C ARG A 205 -21.55 19.49 12.22
N GLU A 206 -21.46 19.49 13.54
CA GLU A 206 -21.15 20.71 14.29
C GLU A 206 -19.76 21.25 13.96
N LEU A 207 -18.75 20.37 13.87
CA LEU A 207 -17.39 20.76 13.50
C LEU A 207 -17.31 21.29 12.07
N ALA A 208 -18.01 20.68 11.12
CA ALA A 208 -18.10 21.10 9.73
C ALA A 208 -18.74 22.48 9.55
N LYS A 209 -19.69 22.85 10.42
CA LYS A 209 -20.35 24.17 10.38
C LYS A 209 -19.52 25.29 11.02
N GLY A 210 -18.61 24.95 11.93
CA GLY A 210 -17.84 25.94 12.69
C GLY A 210 -16.56 26.40 11.99
N GLU A 211 -16.08 27.59 12.34
CA GLU A 211 -14.74 28.07 11.96
C GLU A 211 -13.69 27.48 12.92
N ASN A 212 -13.27 26.24 12.65
CA ASN A 212 -12.25 25.53 13.43
C ASN A 212 -11.32 24.72 12.53
N GLU A 213 -10.20 24.26 13.10
CA GLU A 213 -9.17 23.49 12.40
C GLU A 213 -9.65 22.11 11.91
N TYR A 214 -10.76 21.60 12.46
CA TYR A 214 -11.31 20.29 12.11
C TYR A 214 -12.41 20.36 11.04
N ARG A 215 -12.81 21.55 10.57
CA ARG A 215 -13.92 21.71 9.60
C ARG A 215 -13.80 20.79 8.39
N ARG A 216 -12.71 20.91 7.61
CA ARG A 216 -12.50 20.10 6.40
C ARG A 216 -12.38 18.61 6.72
N LYS A 217 -11.68 18.27 7.81
CA LYS A 217 -11.52 16.87 8.25
C LYS A 217 -12.88 16.25 8.60
N ALA A 218 -13.78 17.03 9.20
CA ALA A 218 -15.11 16.58 9.56
C ALA A 218 -16.02 16.41 8.33
N GLU A 219 -15.92 17.30 7.33
CA GLU A 219 -16.60 17.17 6.03
C GLU A 219 -16.17 15.88 5.32
N ASP A 220 -14.86 15.65 5.17
CA ASP A 220 -14.30 14.45 4.52
C ASP A 220 -14.72 13.16 5.24
N LEU A 221 -14.80 13.20 6.57
CA LEU A 221 -15.18 12.04 7.37
C LEU A 221 -16.69 11.78 7.30
N LEU A 222 -17.51 12.83 7.20
CA LEU A 222 -18.96 12.69 7.01
C LEU A 222 -19.29 12.02 5.68
N GLU A 223 -18.64 12.42 4.58
CA GLU A 223 -18.83 11.82 3.25
C GLU A 223 -18.54 10.32 3.24
N LYS A 224 -17.50 9.89 3.99
CA LYS A 224 -17.14 8.45 4.12
C LYS A 224 -18.11 7.65 5.00
N LEU A 225 -18.88 8.32 5.84
CA LEU A 225 -19.82 7.69 6.75
C LEU A 225 -21.21 7.54 6.13
N GLU A 226 -21.50 8.23 5.04
CA GLU A 226 -22.73 8.08 4.23
C GLU A 226 -22.70 6.79 3.40
#